data_AF-A0A7Y6YM22-F1
#
_entry.id   AF-A0A7Y6YM22-F1
#
_cell.length_a   1.000
_cell.length_b   1.000
_cell.length_c   1.000
_cell.angle_alpha   90.00
_cell.angle_beta   90.00
_cell.angle_gamma   90.00
#
_symmetry.space_group_name_H-M   'P 1'
#
loop_
_entity.id
_entity.type
_entity.pdbx_description
1 polymer ?
#
loop_
_entity_poly.entity_id
_entity_poly.type
_entity_poly.pdbx_seq_one_letter_code
_entity_poly.pdbx_strand_id
1 'polypeptide(L)'
;MSTFLLAFILLLIVTLGMSLGVILMGKKIKGSCGGLNAISGADKCVVCSKDVDPDSPLRDKLQCKRARKMVEQMEREAQQA
;
A
#
# COMPACT_ATOMS: atom_id res chain seq x y z
N MET A 1 4.38 36.39 -24.21
CA MET A 1 4.31 35.21 -25.11
C MET A 1 5.43 34.21 -24.86
N SER A 2 6.71 34.62 -24.89
CA SER A 2 7.85 33.72 -24.60
C SER A 2 7.76 33.03 -23.22
N THR A 3 7.42 33.78 -22.16
CA THR A 3 7.25 33.24 -20.80
C THR A 3 6.15 32.18 -20.70
N PHE A 4 5.06 32.36 -21.43
CA PHE A 4 3.93 31.42 -21.46
C PHE A 4 4.32 30.10 -22.12
N LEU A 5 5.01 30.16 -23.27
CA LEU A 5 5.54 28.98 -23.96
C LEU A 5 6.54 28.21 -23.09
N LEU A 6 7.45 28.93 -22.42
CA LEU A 6 8.45 28.31 -21.55
C LEU A 6 7.79 27.59 -20.36
N ALA A 7 6.83 28.25 -19.69
CA ALA A 7 6.09 27.65 -18.57
C ALA A 7 5.30 26.40 -19.01
N PHE A 8 4.67 26.45 -20.19
CA PHE A 8 3.89 25.33 -20.72
C PHE A 8 4.77 24.11 -21.00
N ILE A 9 5.94 24.30 -21.63
CA ILE A 9 6.88 23.22 -21.91
C ILE A 9 7.45 22.64 -20.61
N LEU A 10 7.81 23.48 -19.64
CA LEU A 10 8.30 23.00 -18.34
C LEU A 10 7.26 22.13 -17.63
N LEU A 11 5.99 22.57 -17.60
CA LEU A 11 4.91 21.81 -16.98
C LEU A 11 4.71 20.45 -17.67
N LEU A 12 4.80 20.41 -19.01
CA LEU A 12 4.73 19.16 -19.76
C LEU A 12 5.87 18.20 -19.38
N ILE A 13 7.10 18.68 -19.32
CA ILE A 13 8.27 17.86 -18.94
C ILE A 13 8.09 17.27 -17.54
N VAL A 14 7.67 18.09 -16.57
CA VAL A 14 7.45 17.63 -15.18
C VAL A 14 6.34 16.59 -15.13
N THR A 15 5.22 16.81 -15.82
CA THR A 15 4.08 15.89 -15.84
C THR A 15 4.44 14.56 -16.50
N LEU A 16 5.17 14.60 -17.62
CA LEU A 16 5.69 13.41 -18.29
C LEU A 16 6.67 12.65 -17.39
N GLY A 17 7.57 13.34 -16.70
CA GLY A 17 8.49 12.73 -15.74
C GLY A 17 7.77 12.03 -14.60
N MET A 18 6.74 12.64 -14.02
CA MET A 18 5.92 12.01 -12.98
C MET A 18 5.18 10.77 -13.48
N SER A 19 4.57 10.85 -14.66
CA SER A 19 3.85 9.73 -15.28
C SER A 19 4.77 8.53 -15.56
N LEU A 20 5.92 8.79 -16.19
CA LEU A 20 6.93 7.77 -16.47
C LEU A 20 7.45 7.14 -15.17
N GLY A 21 7.67 7.93 -14.12
CA GLY A 21 8.08 7.42 -12.81
C GLY A 21 7.09 6.41 -12.22
N VAL A 22 5.79 6.66 -12.33
CA VAL A 22 4.75 5.74 -11.84
C VAL A 22 4.70 4.44 -12.66
N ILE A 23 4.82 4.55 -13.98
CA ILE A 23 4.81 3.39 -14.88
C ILE A 23 6.00 2.46 -14.58
N LEU A 24 7.20 3.03 -14.41
CA LEU A 24 8.42 2.27 -14.11
C LEU A 24 8.42 1.66 -12.70
N MET A 25 7.69 2.25 -11.74
CA MET A 25 7.64 1.75 -10.37
C MET A 25 6.97 0.37 -10.28
N GLY A 26 6.12 0.00 -11.25
CA GLY A 26 5.50 -1.33 -11.36
C GLY A 26 4.64 -1.76 -10.16
N LYS A 27 4.40 -0.86 -9.20
CA LYS A 27 3.58 -1.12 -8.01
C LYS A 27 2.14 -0.74 -8.33
N LYS A 28 1.17 -1.63 -8.05
CA LYS A 28 -0.25 -1.25 -8.01
C LYS A 28 -0.38 -0.04 -7.08
N ILE A 29 -0.97 1.05 -7.58
CA ILE A 29 -1.31 2.22 -6.76
C ILE A 29 -2.11 1.69 -5.57
N LYS A 30 -1.65 1.98 -4.35
CA LYS A 30 -2.42 1.64 -3.14
C LYS A 30 -3.77 2.36 -3.29
N GLY A 31 -4.83 1.59 -3.51
CA GLY A 31 -6.16 2.13 -3.81
C GLY A 31 -6.70 3.02 -2.70
N SER A 32 -7.88 3.61 -2.91
CA SER A 32 -8.54 4.58 -2.01
C SER A 32 -8.48 4.22 -0.52
N CYS A 33 -8.55 2.93 -0.18
CA CYS A 33 -8.50 2.44 1.19
C CYS A 33 -7.08 2.06 1.68
N GLY A 34 -6.02 2.57 1.04
CA GLY A 34 -4.67 2.76 1.62
C GLY A 34 -3.92 1.53 2.12
N GLY A 35 -4.36 0.31 1.81
CA GLY A 35 -3.80 -0.92 2.39
C GLY A 35 -4.56 -1.47 3.59
N LEU A 36 -5.72 -0.91 3.94
CA LEU A 36 -6.69 -1.49 4.88
C LEU A 36 -7.26 -2.84 4.41
N ASN A 37 -7.04 -3.17 3.14
CA ASN A 37 -7.22 -4.49 2.54
C ASN A 37 -6.45 -5.62 3.26
N ALA A 38 -5.52 -5.28 4.14
CA ALA A 38 -4.77 -6.23 4.94
C ALA A 38 -5.53 -6.73 6.18
N ILE A 39 -6.60 -6.08 6.63
CA ILE A 39 -7.30 -6.49 7.85
C ILE A 39 -7.86 -7.92 7.68
N SER A 40 -7.44 -8.83 8.56
CA SER A 40 -7.92 -10.21 8.56
C SER A 40 -9.35 -10.28 9.10
N GLY A 41 -10.23 -11.01 8.42
CA GLY A 41 -11.60 -11.27 8.87
C GLY A 41 -12.68 -10.32 8.35
N ALA A 42 -12.36 -9.37 7.46
CA ALA A 42 -13.37 -8.54 6.81
C ALA A 42 -13.45 -8.85 5.31
N ASP A 43 -14.60 -9.32 4.83
CA ASP A 43 -14.87 -9.55 3.40
C ASP A 43 -15.03 -8.22 2.63
N LYS A 44 -15.32 -7.15 3.37
CA LYS A 44 -15.52 -5.78 2.88
C LYS A 44 -14.61 -4.82 3.63
N CYS A 45 -14.04 -3.85 2.92
CA CYS A 45 -13.26 -2.80 3.54
C CYS A 45 -14.15 -1.92 4.43
N VAL A 46 -13.78 -1.74 5.70
CA VAL A 46 -14.57 -1.00 6.71
C VAL A 46 -14.78 0.48 6.34
N VAL A 47 -13.92 1.06 5.49
CA VAL A 47 -13.97 2.49 5.13
C VAL A 47 -14.79 2.74 3.87
N CYS A 48 -14.72 1.85 2.89
CA CYS A 48 -15.32 2.04 1.57
C CYS A 48 -16.38 0.99 1.21
N SER A 49 -16.68 0.06 2.12
CA SER A 49 -17.64 -1.07 1.97
C SER A 49 -17.46 -1.91 0.71
N LYS A 50 -16.28 -1.85 0.10
CA LYS A 50 -15.94 -2.50 -1.16
C LYS A 50 -15.19 -3.81 -0.89
N ASP A 51 -15.32 -4.78 -1.78
CA ASP A 51 -14.65 -6.09 -1.65
C ASP A 51 -13.13 -5.96 -1.47
N VAL A 52 -12.59 -6.81 -0.61
CA VAL A 52 -11.16 -6.86 -0.31
C VAL A 52 -10.43 -7.63 -1.42
N ASP A 53 -9.41 -7.03 -2.04
CA ASP A 53 -8.60 -7.61 -3.14
C ASP A 53 -7.81 -8.83 -2.61
N PRO A 54 -8.11 -10.06 -3.06
CA PRO A 54 -7.49 -11.28 -2.54
C PRO A 54 -6.00 -11.40 -2.90
N ASP A 55 -5.58 -10.80 -4.02
CA ASP A 55 -4.21 -10.83 -4.56
C ASP A 55 -3.34 -9.67 -4.02
N SER A 56 -3.78 -8.98 -2.97
CA SER A 56 -3.03 -7.84 -2.47
C SER A 56 -1.72 -8.30 -1.80
N PRO A 57 -0.56 -7.74 -2.18
CA PRO A 57 0.75 -8.11 -1.63
C PRO A 57 0.92 -7.76 -0.14
N LEU A 58 -0.12 -7.18 0.48
CA LEU A 58 -0.19 -6.87 1.90
C LEU A 58 -0.82 -8.00 2.73
N ARG A 59 -1.55 -8.96 2.12
CA ARG A 59 -2.09 -10.15 2.81
C ARG A 59 -0.96 -10.93 3.49
N ASP A 60 0.12 -11.19 2.76
CA ASP A 60 1.28 -11.94 3.28
C ASP A 60 2.14 -11.12 4.25
N LYS A 61 2.15 -9.79 4.12
CA LYS A 61 2.99 -8.89 4.95
C LYS A 61 2.47 -8.76 6.38
N LEU A 62 1.18 -8.99 6.63
CA LEU A 62 0.62 -8.86 7.99
C LEU A 62 1.04 -10.01 8.92
N GLN A 63 1.40 -11.16 8.36
CA GLN A 63 1.75 -12.36 9.11
C GLN A 63 3.21 -12.35 9.61
N CYS A 64 4.10 -11.50 9.09
CA CYS A 64 5.55 -11.76 9.21
C CYS A 64 6.27 -11.09 10.41
N LYS A 65 5.63 -10.20 11.19
CA LYS A 65 6.25 -9.64 12.41
C LYS A 65 5.41 -9.67 13.68
N ARG A 66 4.08 -9.52 13.59
CA ARG A 66 3.21 -9.51 14.78
C ARG A 66 2.87 -10.93 15.26
N ALA A 67 2.61 -11.85 14.32
CA ALA A 67 2.35 -13.25 14.63
C ALA A 67 3.57 -13.98 15.22
N ARG A 68 4.80 -13.63 14.79
CA ARG A 68 6.01 -14.16 15.43
C ARG A 68 6.16 -13.70 16.89
N LYS A 69 5.90 -12.42 17.16
CA LYS A 69 6.01 -11.88 18.53
C LYS A 69 4.98 -12.48 19.49
N MET A 70 3.74 -12.71 19.06
CA MET A 70 2.73 -13.33 19.92
C MET A 70 3.05 -14.81 20.23
N VAL A 71 3.62 -15.56 19.27
CA VAL A 71 4.05 -16.94 19.51
C VAL A 71 5.23 -16.97 20.48
N GLU A 72 6.24 -16.11 20.29
CA GLU A 72 7.35 -15.99 21.23
C GLU A 72 6.89 -15.57 22.65
N GLN A 73 5.88 -14.70 22.76
CA GLN A 73 5.34 -14.31 24.06
C GLN A 73 4.58 -15.47 24.72
N MET A 74 3.77 -16.21 23.97
CA MET A 74 3.09 -17.41 24.50
C MET A 74 4.09 -18.48 24.93
N GLU A 75 5.18 -18.70 24.19
CA GLU A 75 6.23 -19.65 24.59
C GLU A 75 6.94 -19.21 25.87
N ARG A 76 7.22 -17.91 26.03
CA ARG A 76 7.83 -17.37 27.25
C ARG A 76 6.88 -17.46 28.44
N GLU A 77 5.60 -17.15 28.26
CA GLU A 77 4.58 -17.27 29.31
C GLU A 77 4.35 -18.74 29.71
N ALA A 78 4.36 -19.68 28.75
CA ALA A 78 4.24 -21.12 29.03
C ALA A 78 5.50 -21.71 29.70
N GLN A 79 6.68 -21.12 29.50
CA GLN A 79 7.91 -21.48 30.22
C GLN A 79 8.01 -20.83 31.60
N GLN A 80 7.20 -19.81 31.87
CA GLN A 80 7.17 -19.06 33.13
C GLN A 80 6.03 -19.49 34.08
N ALA A 81 5.18 -20.42 33.65
CA ALA A 81 4.15 -21.09 34.44
C ALA A 81 4.63 -22.48 34.90
#